data_AF-A0A9Q9AZI3-F1
#
_entry.id   AF-A0A9Q9AZI3-F1
#
_cell.length_a   1.000
_cell.length_b   1.000
_cell.length_c   1.000
_cell.angle_alpha   90.00
_cell.angle_beta   90.00
_cell.angle_gamma   90.00
#
_symmetry.space_group_name_H-M   'P 1'
#
loop_
_entity.id
_entity.type
_entity.pdbx_description
1 polymer ?
#
loop_
_entity_poly.entity_id
_entity_poly.type
_entity_poly.pdbx_seq_one_letter_code
_entity_poly.pdbx_strand_id
1 'polypeptide(L)'
;MEMQRSAGSTYILTLNKKKWPIVICRDELAPEEFIRLRHRQSHTAAVLLGKRKFIWVNPETLEDIEPHKDYTAGLTPFAQQDIQDNDSDEVIDEKRRRLAFRDDAQQWKDDAFWANYIFNQSEARKFEWAGKKHQSSSHKRRRNTKSDSVIALEDNGARSDWSTPAKRSKRNDSRSLLSLRTPRTLSKSHGQCRHDSAIDPIEISDGNSDDDDFDGELFVSSSRNKGKKPARFTNNANDIHDSIEFDDPFVSKSKAATPGPNQCKLLFPKSPALIVDKATIANCQFLFSRRCDDEHATELDLTNDQRAKATNLSADDINAVISYFRHHELGPRLINKPDEPPTVSQIDHTTRKKEAHAEALIKAFVTAMKIEDETLQELIHSKFIALHPLAPISALIVARSVASLPEPTTEAHKNIMTWATDHLAQCFWALARDCGELLQGLLQENEAMRTAVYDALKADPQARKLGFDG
;
A
#
# COMPACT_ATOMS: atom_id res chain seq x y z
N MET A 1 20.76 -44.71 9.21
CA MET A 1 19.43 -44.22 9.61
C MET A 1 19.50 -42.71 9.49
N GLU A 2 19.05 -42.15 8.38
CA GLU A 2 19.13 -40.70 8.15
C GLU A 2 18.18 -39.99 9.12
N MET A 3 18.69 -39.05 9.91
CA MET A 3 17.84 -38.18 10.72
C MET A 3 17.16 -37.19 9.79
N GLN A 4 15.96 -37.55 9.32
CA GLN A 4 15.13 -36.71 8.48
C GLN A 4 14.78 -35.42 9.24
N ARG A 5 15.47 -34.32 8.90
CA ARG A 5 15.25 -33.01 9.51
C ARG A 5 13.77 -32.62 9.33
N SER A 6 13.10 -32.27 10.42
CA SER A 6 11.65 -32.08 10.41
C SER A 6 11.26 -30.70 9.87
N ALA A 7 10.23 -30.65 9.03
CA ALA A 7 9.66 -29.38 8.60
C ALA A 7 9.03 -28.62 9.78
N GLY A 8 9.01 -27.29 9.69
CA GLY A 8 8.63 -26.40 10.80
C GLY A 8 9.65 -26.30 11.93
N SER A 9 10.72 -27.10 11.93
CA SER A 9 11.78 -27.04 12.95
C SER A 9 12.86 -26.03 12.58
N THR A 10 13.41 -25.37 13.61
CA THR A 10 14.48 -24.37 13.48
C THR A 10 15.86 -25.03 13.56
N TYR A 11 16.78 -24.63 12.70
CA TYR A 11 18.15 -25.14 12.61
C TYR A 11 19.14 -24.00 12.35
N ILE A 12 20.44 -24.29 12.45
CA ILE A 12 21.52 -23.34 12.16
C ILE A 12 22.19 -23.68 10.83
N LEU A 13 22.31 -22.66 9.97
CA LEU A 13 23.06 -22.69 8.72
C LEU A 13 24.31 -21.81 8.83
N THR A 14 25.46 -22.32 8.41
CA THR A 14 26.67 -21.49 8.25
C THR A 14 26.73 -20.92 6.82
N LEU A 15 26.50 -19.61 6.69
CA LEU A 15 26.56 -18.87 5.43
C LEU A 15 27.63 -17.76 5.53
N ASN A 16 28.58 -17.73 4.59
CA ASN A 16 29.70 -16.78 4.58
C ASN A 16 30.48 -16.75 5.91
N LYS A 17 30.77 -17.93 6.49
CA LYS A 17 31.39 -18.13 7.82
C LYS A 17 30.59 -17.58 9.02
N LYS A 18 29.38 -17.04 8.82
CA LYS A 18 28.47 -16.61 9.88
C LYS A 18 27.36 -17.65 10.09
N LYS A 19 26.99 -17.89 11.35
CA LYS A 19 25.84 -18.74 11.71
C LYS A 19 24.54 -17.94 11.61
N TRP A 20 23.51 -18.54 11.03
CA TRP A 20 22.17 -17.98 10.84
C TRP A 20 21.11 -19.00 11.27
N PRO A 21 20.02 -18.59 11.94
CA PRO A 21 18.92 -19.48 12.19
C PRO A 21 18.00 -19.54 10.96
N ILE A 22 17.51 -20.74 10.66
CA ILE A 22 16.62 -21.04 9.54
C ILE A 22 15.47 -21.93 10.01
N VAL A 23 14.33 -21.90 9.31
CA VAL A 23 13.24 -22.87 9.51
C VAL A 23 13.11 -23.71 8.24
N ILE A 24 13.12 -25.04 8.35
CA ILE A 24 12.87 -25.92 7.20
C ILE A 24 11.38 -25.87 6.85
N CYS A 25 11.06 -25.72 5.57
CA CYS A 25 9.70 -25.62 5.08
C CYS A 25 9.31 -26.84 4.27
N ARG A 26 8.03 -27.22 4.32
CA ARG A 26 7.41 -28.07 3.31
C ARG A 26 7.44 -27.39 1.94
N ASP A 27 7.67 -28.19 0.90
CA ASP A 27 7.68 -27.75 -0.50
C ASP A 27 6.36 -27.07 -0.91
N GLU A 28 5.24 -27.56 -0.40
CA GLU A 28 3.88 -27.07 -0.63
C GLU A 28 3.67 -25.61 -0.16
N LEU A 29 4.50 -25.11 0.77
CA LEU A 29 4.37 -23.77 1.35
C LEU A 29 5.31 -22.73 0.71
N ALA A 30 6.28 -23.17 -0.11
CA ALA A 30 7.16 -22.26 -0.81
C ALA A 30 6.55 -21.85 -2.17
N PRO A 31 6.75 -20.61 -2.65
CA PRO A 31 6.21 -20.15 -3.92
C PRO A 31 6.62 -21.06 -5.09
N GLU A 32 5.69 -21.36 -6.01
CA GLU A 32 5.97 -22.22 -7.17
C GLU A 32 7.19 -21.77 -7.98
N GLU A 33 7.34 -20.46 -8.19
CA GLU A 33 8.49 -19.88 -8.89
C GLU A 33 9.81 -20.22 -8.19
N PHE A 34 9.82 -20.26 -6.85
CA PHE A 34 10.98 -20.67 -6.08
C PHE A 34 11.25 -22.17 -6.24
N ILE A 35 10.21 -23.02 -6.11
CA ILE A 35 10.30 -24.48 -6.31
C ILE A 35 10.89 -24.83 -7.68
N ARG A 36 10.45 -24.15 -8.76
CA ARG A 36 10.96 -24.34 -10.13
C ARG A 36 12.46 -24.04 -10.30
N LEU A 37 13.06 -23.29 -9.38
CA LEU A 37 14.50 -22.97 -9.36
C LEU A 37 15.35 -24.01 -8.58
N ARG A 38 14.76 -25.12 -8.13
CA ARG A 38 15.50 -26.20 -7.43
C ARG A 38 16.50 -26.90 -8.36
N HIS A 39 17.80 -26.65 -8.14
CA HIS A 39 18.88 -27.32 -8.90
C HIS A 39 19.21 -28.75 -8.45
N ARG A 40 18.88 -29.13 -7.20
CA ARG A 40 19.21 -30.45 -6.62
C ARG A 40 18.03 -30.95 -5.81
N GLN A 41 17.63 -32.21 -6.03
CA GLN A 41 16.52 -32.84 -5.29
C GLN A 41 16.83 -33.05 -3.80
N SER A 42 18.11 -33.16 -3.42
CA SER A 42 18.55 -33.25 -2.02
C SER A 42 18.50 -31.93 -1.25
N HIS A 43 18.24 -30.80 -1.92
CA HIS A 43 18.06 -29.52 -1.23
C HIS A 43 16.60 -29.33 -0.82
N THR A 44 16.37 -29.04 0.46
CA THR A 44 15.06 -28.66 0.98
C THR A 44 14.87 -27.15 0.96
N ALA A 45 13.61 -26.71 0.93
CA ALA A 45 13.26 -25.31 1.09
C ALA A 45 13.41 -24.92 2.57
N ALA A 46 13.96 -23.74 2.83
CA ALA A 46 14.02 -23.17 4.17
C ALA A 46 13.84 -21.66 4.13
N VAL A 47 13.29 -21.09 5.20
CA VAL A 47 13.27 -19.64 5.43
C VAL A 47 14.51 -19.24 6.22
N LEU A 48 15.27 -18.30 5.68
CA LEU A 48 16.36 -17.63 6.38
C LEU A 48 15.79 -16.52 7.28
N LEU A 49 15.85 -16.69 8.59
CA LEU A 49 15.35 -15.72 9.57
C LEU A 49 16.17 -14.42 9.54
N GLY A 50 15.59 -13.31 10.02
CA GLY A 50 16.14 -11.96 9.94
C GLY A 50 16.16 -11.34 8.52
N LYS A 51 16.45 -12.15 7.48
CA LYS A 51 16.25 -11.75 6.07
C LYS A 51 14.86 -12.09 5.54
N ARG A 52 14.14 -13.00 6.22
CA ARG A 52 12.75 -13.42 5.95
C ARG A 52 12.54 -13.73 4.47
N LYS A 53 13.35 -14.66 3.95
CA LYS A 53 13.33 -15.09 2.54
C LYS A 53 13.57 -16.59 2.41
N PHE A 54 13.02 -17.20 1.37
CA PHE A 54 13.31 -18.58 1.01
C PHE A 54 14.75 -18.76 0.48
N ILE A 55 15.37 -19.87 0.86
CA ILE A 55 16.69 -20.34 0.43
C ILE A 55 16.68 -21.87 0.25
N TRP A 56 17.57 -22.38 -0.61
CA TRP A 56 17.81 -23.81 -0.76
C TRP A 56 18.94 -24.23 0.17
N VAL A 57 18.72 -25.26 1.00
CA VAL A 57 19.73 -25.77 1.94
C VAL A 57 19.88 -27.29 1.79
N ASN A 58 21.10 -27.80 2.00
CA ASN A 58 21.32 -29.24 2.17
C ASN A 58 21.06 -29.58 3.66
N PRO A 59 20.07 -30.44 3.99
CA PRO A 59 19.78 -30.84 5.37
C PRO A 59 20.97 -31.40 6.14
N GLU A 60 21.92 -32.05 5.45
CA GLU A 60 23.15 -32.62 6.02
C GLU A 60 24.11 -31.55 6.58
N THR A 61 24.02 -30.32 6.07
CA THR A 61 24.91 -29.20 6.44
C THR A 61 24.36 -28.34 7.59
N LEU A 62 23.22 -28.74 8.16
CA LEU A 62 22.53 -28.00 9.21
C LEU A 62 22.93 -28.51 10.59
N GLU A 63 23.26 -27.59 11.48
CA GLU A 63 23.45 -27.86 12.89
C GLU A 63 22.11 -27.67 13.64
N ASP A 64 21.91 -28.38 14.75
CA ASP A 64 20.76 -28.16 15.63
C ASP A 64 20.89 -26.84 16.39
N ILE A 65 19.76 -26.16 16.62
CA ILE A 65 19.72 -24.93 17.41
C ILE A 65 19.70 -25.26 18.91
N GLU A 66 20.66 -24.72 19.65
CA GLU A 66 20.77 -24.83 21.11
C GLU A 66 20.01 -23.64 21.75
N PRO A 67 18.85 -23.84 22.43
CA PRO A 67 17.98 -22.75 22.86
C PRO A 67 18.63 -21.70 23.80
N HIS A 68 19.67 -22.10 24.53
CA HIS A 68 20.35 -21.26 25.53
C HIS A 68 21.68 -20.68 25.04
N LYS A 69 22.02 -20.88 23.76
CA LYS A 69 23.31 -20.47 23.19
C LYS A 69 23.19 -19.13 22.48
N ASP A 70 23.97 -18.15 22.92
CA ASP A 70 24.12 -16.91 22.19
C ASP A 70 25.07 -17.09 20.99
N TYR A 71 24.49 -17.32 19.81
CA TYR A 71 25.19 -17.37 18.51
C TYR A 71 25.69 -15.99 18.01
N THR A 72 25.61 -14.96 18.86
CA THR A 72 26.11 -13.60 18.64
C THR A 72 27.12 -13.16 19.72
N ALA A 73 27.42 -14.02 20.70
CA ALA A 73 28.38 -13.76 21.76
C ALA A 73 29.78 -13.42 21.24
N GLY A 74 30.48 -12.53 21.95
CA GLY A 74 31.82 -12.06 21.58
C GLY A 74 31.85 -10.99 20.49
N LEU A 75 30.70 -10.53 19.99
CA LEU A 75 30.61 -9.40 19.08
C LEU A 75 30.22 -8.11 19.82
N THR A 76 30.83 -6.99 19.44
CA THR A 76 30.48 -5.68 19.98
C THR A 76 29.01 -5.34 19.67
N PRO A 77 28.21 -4.90 20.66
CA PRO A 77 26.88 -4.35 20.42
C PRO A 77 26.92 -3.15 19.47
N PHE A 78 25.94 -3.03 18.58
CA PHE A 78 25.74 -1.77 17.84
C PHE A 78 25.08 -0.75 18.77
N ALA A 79 25.55 0.50 18.74
CA ALA A 79 24.96 1.60 19.52
C ALA A 79 23.47 1.84 19.16
N GLN A 80 23.11 1.61 17.90
CA GLN A 80 21.73 1.54 17.43
C GLN A 80 21.47 0.13 16.90
N GLN A 81 20.51 -0.56 17.53
CA GLN A 81 20.19 -1.96 17.18
C GLN A 81 19.35 -2.06 15.89
N ASP A 82 18.52 -1.05 15.63
CA ASP A 82 17.68 -0.98 14.43
C ASP A 82 18.49 -0.63 13.18
N ILE A 83 18.02 -1.14 12.04
CA ILE A 83 18.59 -0.88 10.72
C ILE A 83 18.29 0.57 10.32
N GLN A 84 19.33 1.32 9.95
CA GLN A 84 19.23 2.69 9.47
C GLN A 84 19.51 2.75 7.95
N ASP A 85 18.93 3.72 7.26
CA ASP A 85 19.11 3.90 5.80
C ASP A 85 20.55 4.26 5.39
N ASN A 86 21.40 4.64 6.35
CA ASN A 86 22.82 4.98 6.17
C ASN A 86 23.80 3.92 6.68
N ASP A 87 23.32 2.77 7.18
CA ASP A 87 24.18 1.63 7.53
C ASP A 87 24.86 1.06 6.27
N SER A 88 26.09 0.55 6.40
CA SER A 88 26.71 -0.21 5.31
C SER A 88 26.07 -1.60 5.16
N ASP A 89 26.12 -2.19 3.96
CA ASP A 89 25.53 -3.52 3.70
C ASP A 89 25.98 -4.60 4.71
N GLU A 90 27.24 -4.56 5.16
CA GLU A 90 27.77 -5.49 6.16
C GLU A 90 27.15 -5.30 7.55
N VAL A 91 26.89 -4.04 7.94
CA VAL A 91 26.21 -3.68 9.19
C VAL A 91 24.73 -4.05 9.10
N ILE A 92 24.06 -3.78 7.98
CA ILE A 92 22.67 -4.21 7.74
C ILE A 92 22.56 -5.74 7.84
N ASP A 93 23.49 -6.48 7.24
CA ASP A 93 23.48 -7.95 7.27
C ASP A 93 23.68 -8.48 8.70
N GLU A 94 24.58 -7.88 9.47
CA GLU A 94 24.84 -8.28 10.85
C GLU A 94 23.70 -7.88 11.81
N LYS A 95 23.08 -6.70 11.64
CA LYS A 95 21.88 -6.29 12.38
C LYS A 95 20.72 -7.26 12.12
N ARG A 96 20.49 -7.64 10.85
CA ARG A 96 19.50 -8.68 10.49
C ARG A 96 19.82 -10.04 11.12
N ARG A 97 21.10 -10.43 11.17
CA ARG A 97 21.53 -11.68 11.81
C ARG A 97 21.23 -11.70 13.31
N ARG A 98 21.50 -10.59 14.01
CA ARG A 98 21.21 -10.46 15.45
C ARG A 98 19.72 -10.47 15.73
N LEU A 99 18.93 -9.73 14.94
CA LEU A 99 17.46 -9.77 14.99
C LEU A 99 16.93 -11.19 14.74
N ALA A 100 17.56 -11.97 13.84
CA ALA A 100 17.18 -13.36 13.59
C ALA A 100 17.30 -14.24 14.85
N PHE A 101 18.35 -14.06 15.65
CA PHE A 101 18.58 -14.84 16.88
C PHE A 101 17.79 -14.32 18.09
N ARG A 102 17.67 -13.01 18.22
CA ARG A 102 16.98 -12.37 19.35
C ARG A 102 15.45 -12.48 19.22
N ASP A 103 14.91 -12.21 18.03
CA ASP A 103 13.47 -12.03 17.87
C ASP A 103 12.85 -13.17 17.06
N ASP A 104 13.35 -13.46 15.86
CA ASP A 104 12.68 -14.41 14.95
C ASP A 104 12.78 -15.86 15.46
N ALA A 105 13.97 -16.32 15.87
CA ALA A 105 14.19 -17.69 16.34
C ALA A 105 13.52 -18.00 17.69
N GLN A 106 13.46 -17.01 18.60
CA GLN A 106 12.86 -17.18 19.93
C GLN A 106 11.33 -17.32 19.91
N GLN A 107 10.67 -16.97 18.80
CA GLN A 107 9.22 -17.13 18.66
C GLN A 107 8.78 -18.58 18.37
N TRP A 108 9.73 -19.48 18.05
CA TRP A 108 9.52 -20.91 17.76
C TRP A 108 8.33 -21.18 16.82
N LYS A 109 8.19 -20.35 15.78
CA LYS A 109 7.11 -20.45 14.79
C LYS A 109 7.45 -21.45 13.70
N ASP A 110 6.41 -22.12 13.21
CA ASP A 110 6.47 -23.16 12.19
C ASP A 110 6.67 -22.59 10.77
N ASP A 111 6.76 -23.51 9.80
CA ASP A 111 6.94 -23.16 8.40
C ASP A 111 5.73 -22.44 7.79
N ALA A 112 4.51 -22.79 8.22
CA ALA A 112 3.27 -22.16 7.79
C ALA A 112 3.20 -20.68 8.20
N PHE A 113 3.57 -20.34 9.44
CA PHE A 113 3.64 -18.95 9.90
C PHE A 113 4.62 -18.13 9.06
N TRP A 114 5.85 -18.63 8.85
CA TRP A 114 6.87 -17.89 8.10
C TRP A 114 6.54 -17.76 6.62
N ALA A 115 5.94 -18.77 6.00
CA ALA A 115 5.45 -18.69 4.62
C ALA A 115 4.37 -17.59 4.47
N ASN A 116 3.36 -17.58 5.35
CA ASN A 116 2.32 -16.56 5.37
C ASN A 116 2.88 -15.16 5.65
N TYR A 117 3.83 -15.04 6.60
CA TYR A 117 4.50 -13.77 6.88
C TYR A 117 5.20 -13.21 5.64
N ILE A 118 5.99 -14.04 4.94
CA ILE A 118 6.75 -13.64 3.75
C ILE A 118 5.79 -13.27 2.61
N PHE A 119 4.71 -14.03 2.42
CA PHE A 119 3.67 -13.74 1.45
C PHE A 119 3.08 -12.35 1.69
N ASN A 120 2.55 -12.08 2.90
CA ASN A 120 1.96 -10.79 3.26
C ASN A 120 2.96 -9.63 3.17
N GLN A 121 4.23 -9.85 3.53
CA GLN A 121 5.27 -8.84 3.37
C GLN A 121 5.66 -8.60 1.90
N SER A 122 5.44 -9.58 1.01
CA SER A 122 5.64 -9.42 -0.43
C SER A 122 4.50 -8.64 -1.07
N GLU A 123 3.25 -8.91 -0.69
CA GLU A 123 2.08 -8.13 -1.11
C GLU A 123 2.18 -6.68 -0.63
N ALA A 124 2.47 -6.45 0.66
CA ALA A 124 2.70 -5.10 1.19
C ALA A 124 3.75 -4.31 0.41
N ARG A 125 4.86 -4.97 0.01
CA ARG A 125 5.90 -4.35 -0.83
C ARG A 125 5.42 -4.03 -2.25
N LYS A 126 4.55 -4.84 -2.86
CA LYS A 126 3.94 -4.52 -4.15
C LYS A 126 3.12 -3.22 -4.06
N PHE A 127 2.29 -3.07 -3.02
CA PHE A 127 1.52 -1.85 -2.77
C PHE A 127 2.43 -0.62 -2.55
N GLU A 128 3.48 -0.73 -1.74
CA GLU A 128 4.42 0.39 -1.54
C GLU A 128 5.21 0.77 -2.80
N TRP A 129 5.53 -0.21 -3.66
CA TRP A 129 6.20 0.02 -4.94
C TRP A 129 5.29 0.62 -6.01
N ALA A 130 3.99 0.30 -6.00
CA ALA A 130 2.99 0.99 -6.81
C ALA A 130 2.99 2.49 -6.45
N GLY A 131 2.76 2.83 -5.17
CA GLY A 131 2.72 4.22 -4.70
C GLY A 131 3.97 5.05 -5.07
N LYS A 132 5.17 4.49 -4.90
CA LYS A 132 6.44 5.20 -5.25
C LYS A 132 6.63 5.43 -6.77
N LYS A 133 6.05 4.59 -7.64
CA LYS A 133 6.09 4.81 -9.09
C LYS A 133 5.19 5.96 -9.54
N HIS A 134 4.02 6.13 -8.93
CA HIS A 134 3.13 7.26 -9.24
C HIS A 134 3.81 8.60 -8.91
N GLN A 135 4.37 8.75 -7.69
CA GLN A 135 5.06 9.98 -7.26
C GLN A 135 6.27 10.36 -8.15
N SER A 136 7.11 9.40 -8.53
CA SER A 136 8.31 9.67 -9.33
C SER A 136 8.04 9.99 -10.81
N SER A 137 6.91 9.53 -11.36
CA SER A 137 6.52 9.83 -12.75
C SER A 137 6.00 11.25 -12.93
N SER A 138 5.18 11.75 -11.98
CA SER A 138 4.62 13.10 -11.98
C SER A 138 5.72 14.18 -12.00
N HIS A 139 6.74 14.03 -11.15
CA HIS A 139 7.86 14.98 -11.08
C HIS A 139 8.71 15.05 -12.36
N LYS A 140 8.75 13.99 -13.18
CA LYS A 140 9.56 13.98 -14.40
C LYS A 140 8.88 14.67 -15.59
N ARG A 141 7.54 14.69 -15.64
CA ARG A 141 6.77 15.41 -16.67
C ARG A 141 6.77 16.92 -16.48
N ARG A 142 6.78 17.41 -15.24
CA ARG A 142 6.69 18.86 -14.91
C ARG A 142 7.91 19.72 -15.31
N ARG A 143 9.01 19.13 -15.81
CA ARG A 143 10.26 19.85 -16.14
C ARG A 143 10.47 20.18 -17.62
N ASN A 144 9.60 19.74 -18.53
CA ASN A 144 9.82 19.86 -19.98
C ASN A 144 8.83 20.77 -20.73
N THR A 145 8.01 21.55 -20.01
CA THR A 145 7.05 22.51 -20.57
C THR A 145 7.26 23.91 -19.99
N LYS A 146 8.45 24.47 -20.27
CA LYS A 146 8.61 25.93 -20.42
C LYS A 146 8.96 26.21 -21.88
N SER A 147 7.91 26.32 -22.68
CA SER A 147 7.99 26.83 -24.05
C SER A 147 8.26 28.33 -24.01
N ASP A 148 9.10 28.79 -24.93
CA ASP A 148 9.18 30.20 -25.32
C ASP A 148 7.79 30.75 -25.64
N SER A 149 7.53 31.97 -25.17
CA SER A 149 6.44 32.82 -25.65
C SER A 149 7.06 34.03 -26.35
N VAL A 150 7.47 33.84 -27.60
CA VAL A 150 7.87 34.94 -28.50
C VAL A 150 6.62 35.61 -29.05
N ILE A 151 6.58 36.93 -28.89
CA ILE A 151 5.51 37.80 -29.38
C ILE A 151 5.56 37.83 -30.92
N ALA A 152 4.41 37.62 -31.57
CA ALA A 152 4.24 37.89 -33.00
C ALA A 152 3.00 38.79 -33.18
N LEU A 153 3.23 40.00 -33.72
CA LEU A 153 2.18 40.94 -34.09
C LEU A 153 1.47 40.47 -35.38
N GLU A 154 0.23 40.92 -35.53
CA GLU A 154 -0.53 40.84 -36.78
C GLU A 154 0.05 41.80 -37.84
N ASP A 155 0.13 41.36 -39.10
CA ASP A 155 -0.14 42.24 -40.25
C ASP A 155 -0.63 41.43 -41.47
N ASN A 156 -1.23 42.13 -42.43
CA ASN A 156 -2.11 41.67 -43.49
C ASN A 156 -1.37 41.22 -44.76
N GLY A 157 -2.00 40.37 -45.59
CA GLY A 157 -1.51 40.21 -46.98
C GLY A 157 -1.98 39.03 -47.85
N ALA A 158 -3.25 39.02 -48.25
CA ALA A 158 -3.76 38.62 -49.59
C ALA A 158 -3.24 37.37 -50.39
N ARG A 159 -4.24 36.57 -50.84
CA ARG A 159 -4.41 35.90 -52.17
C ARG A 159 -3.83 34.50 -52.47
N SER A 160 -4.54 33.84 -53.41
CA SER A 160 -4.38 32.50 -54.03
C SER A 160 -4.43 31.31 -53.07
N ASP A 161 -5.42 30.40 -53.08
CA ASP A 161 -6.18 29.72 -54.16
C ASP A 161 -5.39 28.57 -54.84
N TRP A 162 -6.10 27.47 -55.16
CA TRP A 162 -5.70 26.22 -55.85
C TRP A 162 -5.12 25.01 -55.05
N SER A 163 -5.96 23.98 -54.99
CA SER A 163 -5.67 22.57 -55.37
C SER A 163 -4.95 21.58 -54.43
N THR A 164 -5.73 20.57 -54.01
CA THR A 164 -5.30 19.15 -53.94
C THR A 164 -5.31 18.54 -55.36
N PRO A 165 -4.89 17.28 -55.64
CA PRO A 165 -4.28 16.23 -54.79
C PRO A 165 -2.97 15.62 -55.38
N ALA A 166 -2.38 14.60 -54.73
CA ALA A 166 -2.13 13.25 -55.32
C ALA A 166 -1.07 12.38 -54.60
N LYS A 167 -1.35 11.07 -54.64
CA LYS A 167 -0.56 9.90 -54.21
C LYS A 167 0.83 9.76 -54.89
N ARG A 168 1.82 9.19 -54.18
CA ARG A 168 2.87 8.28 -54.70
C ARG A 168 3.52 7.51 -53.51
N SER A 169 3.53 6.18 -53.46
CA SER A 169 4.48 5.21 -54.07
C SER A 169 5.92 5.39 -53.54
N LYS A 170 6.61 4.42 -52.91
CA LYS A 170 6.89 2.98 -53.21
C LYS A 170 7.28 2.23 -51.90
N ARG A 171 7.23 0.88 -51.76
CA ARG A 171 8.26 -0.16 -52.11
C ARG A 171 9.73 0.29 -51.91
N ASN A 172 10.77 -0.47 -51.56
CA ASN A 172 11.11 -1.83 -51.07
C ASN A 172 12.62 -1.74 -50.59
N ASP A 173 13.36 -2.70 -50.01
CA ASP A 173 13.19 -4.13 -49.73
C ASP A 173 14.11 -4.65 -48.57
N SER A 174 13.83 -5.87 -48.12
CA SER A 174 14.72 -6.98 -47.67
C SER A 174 16.25 -6.83 -47.40
N ARG A 175 16.68 -7.46 -46.27
CA ARG A 175 17.96 -8.19 -46.02
C ARG A 175 19.26 -7.31 -45.94
N SER A 176 20.38 -7.71 -45.30
CA SER A 176 20.89 -9.03 -44.91
C SER A 176 21.90 -9.01 -43.74
N LEU A 177 21.84 -10.04 -42.90
CA LEU A 177 22.91 -10.81 -42.21
C LEU A 177 24.33 -10.24 -41.91
N LEU A 178 24.76 -10.58 -40.68
CA LEU A 178 26.09 -11.09 -40.26
C LEU A 178 27.36 -10.22 -40.42
N SER A 179 28.00 -9.94 -39.28
CA SER A 179 29.47 -9.93 -39.17
C SER A 179 29.89 -10.47 -37.79
N LEU A 180 31.02 -11.20 -37.76
CA LEU A 180 31.53 -11.95 -36.61
C LEU A 180 32.97 -11.52 -36.26
N ARG A 181 33.27 -11.54 -34.95
CA ARG A 181 34.58 -11.85 -34.33
C ARG A 181 35.76 -10.83 -34.34
N THR A 182 35.99 -10.24 -33.14
CA THR A 182 37.25 -10.24 -32.33
C THR A 182 38.54 -9.57 -32.87
N PRO A 183 39.64 -9.38 -32.06
CA PRO A 183 39.87 -9.60 -30.62
C PRO A 183 40.54 -8.45 -29.79
N ARG A 184 40.61 -8.67 -28.46
CA ARG A 184 41.57 -8.20 -27.42
C ARG A 184 42.71 -7.21 -27.75
N THR A 185 42.95 -6.30 -26.80
CA THR A 185 44.30 -5.94 -26.27
C THR A 185 44.29 -5.74 -24.74
N LEU A 186 45.47 -5.80 -24.11
CA LEU A 186 45.73 -5.72 -22.65
C LEU A 186 46.90 -4.76 -22.37
N SER A 187 46.73 -3.83 -21.42
CA SER A 187 47.81 -3.23 -20.59
C SER A 187 47.13 -2.54 -19.38
N LYS A 188 47.55 -2.65 -18.10
CA LYS A 188 48.84 -2.55 -17.38
C LYS A 188 49.43 -1.12 -17.31
N SER A 189 49.21 -0.42 -16.21
CA SER A 189 50.21 -0.14 -15.13
C SER A 189 49.70 0.99 -14.20
N HIS A 190 49.78 0.79 -12.87
CA HIS A 190 50.67 1.46 -11.89
C HIS A 190 50.26 2.85 -11.36
N GLY A 191 50.40 3.00 -10.03
CA GLY A 191 50.06 4.21 -9.29
C GLY A 191 49.98 3.96 -7.78
N GLN A 192 51.10 3.61 -7.14
CA GLN A 192 51.19 3.59 -5.67
C GLN A 192 51.35 5.01 -5.14
N CYS A 193 50.73 5.31 -3.99
CA CYS A 193 51.32 6.26 -3.03
C CYS A 193 50.91 5.86 -1.61
N ARG A 194 51.90 5.65 -0.74
CA ARG A 194 51.72 5.55 0.71
C ARG A 194 51.89 6.95 1.31
N HIS A 195 51.29 7.21 2.46
CA HIS A 195 51.98 7.93 3.53
C HIS A 195 51.40 7.53 4.90
N ASP A 196 52.26 7.00 5.77
CA ASP A 196 52.00 6.85 7.19
C ASP A 196 52.13 8.20 7.91
N SER A 197 51.40 8.38 9.01
CA SER A 197 51.86 9.12 10.20
C SER A 197 50.99 8.75 11.41
N ALA A 198 51.64 8.37 12.50
CA ALA A 198 51.03 8.20 13.81
C ALA A 198 51.06 9.51 14.61
N ILE A 199 50.34 9.58 15.73
CA ILE A 199 50.77 10.20 17.01
C ILE A 199 49.77 9.78 18.12
N ASP A 200 50.31 9.01 19.07
CA ASP A 200 50.14 8.92 20.53
C ASP A 200 48.79 9.00 21.28
N PRO A 201 48.70 8.31 22.45
CA PRO A 201 47.52 8.27 23.32
C PRO A 201 47.53 9.36 24.40
N ILE A 202 46.38 9.57 25.05
CA ILE A 202 46.26 10.32 26.31
C ILE A 202 45.57 9.41 27.34
N GLU A 203 46.10 9.41 28.56
CA GLU A 203 45.70 8.60 29.71
C GLU A 203 45.31 9.53 30.88
N ILE A 204 44.78 8.98 31.99
CA ILE A 204 44.47 9.65 33.29
C ILE A 204 43.18 10.54 33.21
N SER A 205 42.11 10.33 34.00
CA SER A 205 42.09 10.33 35.48
C SER A 205 40.83 9.69 36.07
N ASP A 206 40.99 9.11 37.27
CA ASP A 206 39.89 8.81 38.20
C ASP A 206 39.26 10.10 38.77
N GLY A 207 38.02 9.98 39.26
CA GLY A 207 37.27 11.02 39.97
C GLY A 207 36.03 10.44 40.67
N ASN A 208 36.01 10.50 41.99
CA ASN A 208 35.11 9.76 42.89
C ASN A 208 33.96 10.65 43.42
N SER A 209 32.87 10.03 43.92
CA SER A 209 31.89 10.59 44.90
C SER A 209 31.10 11.87 44.51
N ASP A 210 29.95 12.22 45.08
CA ASP A 210 28.87 11.50 45.79
C ASP A 210 27.60 12.41 45.68
N ASP A 211 26.45 11.91 46.14
CA ASP A 211 25.25 12.60 46.66
C ASP A 211 25.11 14.14 46.56
N ASP A 212 23.95 14.63 46.10
CA ASP A 212 23.03 15.40 46.98
C ASP A 212 21.67 15.79 46.35
N ASP A 213 20.75 16.07 47.26
CA ASP A 213 19.29 16.28 47.16
C ASP A 213 18.74 17.48 46.34
N PHE A 214 17.58 17.22 45.73
CA PHE A 214 16.25 17.84 45.97
C PHE A 214 16.00 19.38 46.01
N ASP A 215 14.82 19.75 45.47
CA ASP A 215 14.05 21.02 45.56
C ASP A 215 14.58 22.35 44.96
N GLY A 216 13.65 23.19 44.47
CA GLY A 216 13.90 24.62 44.25
C GLY A 216 13.25 25.30 43.03
N GLU A 217 11.96 25.61 43.14
CA GLU A 217 11.12 26.56 42.38
C GLU A 217 11.67 27.49 41.25
N LEU A 218 10.81 27.62 40.22
CA LEU A 218 10.43 28.86 39.51
C LEU A 218 11.48 29.96 39.25
N PHE A 219 11.97 30.01 38.01
CA PHE A 219 12.30 31.29 37.38
C PHE A 219 11.63 31.46 36.01
N VAL A 220 10.76 32.47 35.93
CA VAL A 220 10.24 33.00 34.67
C VAL A 220 11.37 33.70 33.93
N SER A 221 11.63 33.34 32.68
CA SER A 221 12.56 34.07 31.81
C SER A 221 12.13 34.04 30.35
N SER A 222 11.54 35.15 29.92
CA SER A 222 11.11 35.40 28.54
C SER A 222 12.30 35.48 27.57
N SER A 223 12.66 34.36 26.94
CA SER A 223 13.67 34.35 25.86
C SER A 223 13.03 34.57 24.48
N ARG A 224 13.36 35.71 23.85
CA ARG A 224 13.00 36.01 22.46
C ARG A 224 13.79 35.14 21.48
N ASN A 225 13.30 33.96 21.17
CA ASN A 225 13.86 33.16 20.08
C ASN A 225 13.51 33.76 18.71
N LYS A 226 14.52 34.38 18.07
CA LYS A 226 14.43 34.91 16.70
C LYS A 226 14.35 33.78 15.68
N GLY A 227 13.28 33.77 14.90
CA GLY A 227 13.29 33.37 13.48
C GLY A 227 13.90 32.01 13.09
N LYS A 228 13.14 30.93 13.28
CA LYS A 228 13.16 29.81 12.32
C LYS A 228 11.89 29.89 11.48
N LYS A 229 12.05 30.14 10.18
CA LYS A 229 10.94 30.11 9.21
C LYS A 229 10.40 28.68 9.15
N PRO A 230 9.08 28.43 9.30
CA PRO A 230 8.54 27.11 9.03
C PRO A 230 8.77 26.77 7.56
N ALA A 231 9.16 25.52 7.29
CA ALA A 231 9.25 25.02 5.93
C ALA A 231 7.84 25.09 5.30
N ARG A 232 7.72 25.82 4.19
CA ARG A 232 6.48 25.82 3.40
C ARG A 232 6.27 24.40 2.87
N PHE A 233 5.32 23.68 3.45
CA PHE A 233 4.64 22.60 2.74
C PHE A 233 3.98 23.24 1.51
N THR A 234 4.50 22.92 0.33
CA THR A 234 3.88 23.34 -0.93
C THR A 234 2.70 22.41 -1.20
N ASN A 235 1.55 22.79 -0.65
CA ASN A 235 0.27 22.15 -0.96
C ASN A 235 0.08 22.16 -2.48
N ASN A 236 -0.17 20.98 -3.05
CA ASN A 236 -0.48 20.78 -4.47
C ASN A 236 -1.79 19.99 -4.50
N ALA A 237 -2.88 20.61 -4.05
CA ALA A 237 -4.17 19.97 -3.75
C ALA A 237 -4.81 19.25 -4.96
N ASN A 238 -4.35 19.58 -6.18
CA ASN A 238 -4.82 18.97 -7.42
C ASN A 238 -4.42 17.49 -7.58
N ASP A 239 -3.38 16.97 -6.89
CA ASP A 239 -3.06 15.52 -6.93
C ASP A 239 -4.17 14.65 -6.29
N ILE A 240 -5.09 15.24 -5.52
CA ILE A 240 -6.24 14.53 -4.93
C ILE A 240 -7.44 14.45 -5.90
N HIS A 241 -7.49 15.30 -6.95
CA HIS A 241 -8.54 15.19 -7.97
C HIS A 241 -8.35 13.99 -8.90
N ASP A 242 -7.11 13.68 -9.29
CA ASP A 242 -6.80 12.50 -10.11
C ASP A 242 -6.75 11.19 -9.29
N SER A 243 -6.83 11.27 -7.95
CA SER A 243 -6.80 10.09 -7.06
C SER A 243 -8.13 9.34 -6.95
N ILE A 244 -9.18 9.80 -7.65
CA ILE A 244 -10.51 9.18 -7.69
C ILE A 244 -10.71 8.34 -8.97
N GLU A 245 -9.88 8.57 -10.01
CA GLU A 245 -9.79 7.74 -11.23
C GLU A 245 -8.38 7.11 -11.34
N PHE A 246 -8.00 6.29 -10.35
CA PHE A 246 -6.77 5.50 -10.45
C PHE A 246 -6.94 4.33 -11.43
N ASP A 247 -6.35 4.46 -12.63
CA ASP A 247 -5.94 3.34 -13.48
C ASP A 247 -4.93 2.45 -12.68
N ASP A 248 -5.44 1.46 -11.93
CA ASP A 248 -4.61 0.55 -11.15
C ASP A 248 -3.83 -0.40 -12.08
N PRO A 249 -2.48 -0.36 -12.11
CA PRO A 249 -1.70 -1.15 -13.05
C PRO A 249 -1.68 -2.66 -12.73
N PHE A 250 -2.40 -3.12 -11.69
CA PHE A 250 -2.58 -4.56 -11.42
C PHE A 250 -3.79 -5.22 -12.08
N VAL A 251 -4.66 -4.47 -12.78
CA VAL A 251 -5.29 -5.03 -13.99
C VAL A 251 -4.21 -5.09 -15.08
N SER A 252 -3.31 -6.06 -14.92
CA SER A 252 -2.50 -6.55 -16.03
C SER A 252 -3.46 -6.80 -17.18
N LYS A 253 -3.24 -6.14 -18.32
CA LYS A 253 -3.87 -6.47 -19.61
C LYS A 253 -3.34 -7.83 -20.07
N SER A 254 -3.64 -8.86 -19.28
CA SER A 254 -3.37 -10.24 -19.58
C SER A 254 -4.11 -10.56 -20.87
N LYS A 255 -3.41 -11.20 -21.80
CA LYS A 255 -4.06 -11.74 -23.01
C LYS A 255 -5.20 -12.61 -22.52
N ALA A 256 -6.43 -12.27 -22.95
CA ALA A 256 -7.69 -12.77 -22.40
C ALA A 256 -7.57 -14.20 -21.88
N ALA A 257 -7.37 -14.33 -20.57
CA ALA A 257 -7.21 -15.63 -19.95
C ALA A 257 -8.55 -16.36 -20.08
N THR A 258 -8.55 -17.53 -20.70
CA THR A 258 -9.74 -18.39 -20.72
C THR A 258 -10.08 -18.76 -19.28
N PRO A 259 -11.30 -18.46 -18.79
CA PRO A 259 -11.67 -18.78 -17.41
C PRO A 259 -11.55 -20.29 -17.16
N GLY A 260 -11.06 -20.66 -15.98
CA GLY A 260 -11.03 -22.06 -15.53
C GLY A 260 -12.45 -22.64 -15.32
N PRO A 261 -12.59 -23.96 -15.12
CA PRO A 261 -13.90 -24.63 -15.00
C PRO A 261 -14.77 -24.08 -13.85
N ASN A 262 -14.13 -23.64 -12.77
CA ASN A 262 -14.79 -23.06 -11.58
C ASN A 262 -14.88 -21.52 -11.63
N GLN A 263 -14.54 -20.91 -12.77
CA GLN A 263 -14.51 -19.46 -12.95
C GLN A 263 -15.54 -19.01 -13.99
N CYS A 264 -15.86 -17.72 -13.93
CA CYS A 264 -16.74 -17.05 -14.86
C CYS A 264 -16.16 -15.66 -15.18
N LYS A 265 -16.24 -15.28 -16.46
CA LYS A 265 -15.76 -13.99 -16.98
C LYS A 265 -16.92 -13.00 -17.06
N LEU A 266 -16.91 -12.00 -16.19
CA LEU A 266 -17.85 -10.88 -16.17
C LEU A 266 -17.48 -9.89 -17.27
N LEU A 267 -18.45 -9.50 -18.12
CA LEU A 267 -18.29 -8.45 -19.13
C LEU A 267 -19.04 -7.19 -18.68
N PHE A 268 -18.39 -6.02 -18.70
CA PHE A 268 -18.97 -4.76 -18.20
C PHE A 268 -19.20 -3.73 -19.33
N PRO A 269 -20.16 -2.79 -19.20
CA PRO A 269 -20.47 -1.82 -20.26
C PRO A 269 -19.31 -0.91 -20.69
N LYS A 270 -18.40 -0.55 -19.77
CA LYS A 270 -17.31 0.43 -20.00
C LYS A 270 -15.95 0.03 -19.40
N SER A 271 -15.85 -1.17 -18.82
CA SER A 271 -14.71 -1.63 -18.02
C SER A 271 -14.16 -2.94 -18.60
N PRO A 272 -12.85 -3.24 -18.44
CA PRO A 272 -12.30 -4.55 -18.80
C PRO A 272 -13.08 -5.71 -18.15
N ALA A 273 -13.05 -6.87 -18.80
CA ALA A 273 -13.66 -8.07 -18.25
C ALA A 273 -12.92 -8.55 -16.98
N LEU A 274 -13.68 -9.05 -16.00
CA LEU A 274 -13.14 -9.59 -14.74
C LEU A 274 -13.38 -11.09 -14.65
N ILE A 275 -12.40 -11.86 -14.20
CA ILE A 275 -12.56 -13.30 -13.94
C ILE A 275 -12.78 -13.50 -12.45
N VAL A 276 -13.93 -14.07 -12.08
CA VAL A 276 -14.33 -14.38 -10.70
C VAL A 276 -14.66 -15.85 -10.56
N ASP A 277 -14.69 -16.37 -9.33
CA ASP A 277 -15.08 -17.77 -9.10
C ASP A 277 -16.61 -17.90 -9.13
N LYS A 278 -17.13 -19.05 -9.60
CA LYS A 278 -18.59 -19.31 -9.64
C LYS A 278 -19.23 -19.25 -8.24
N ALA A 279 -18.48 -19.56 -7.19
CA ALA A 279 -18.91 -19.39 -5.80
C ALA A 279 -19.15 -17.91 -5.41
N THR A 280 -18.30 -16.99 -5.88
CA THR A 280 -18.49 -15.53 -5.68
C THR A 280 -19.77 -15.05 -6.33
N ILE A 281 -20.11 -15.55 -7.52
CA ILE A 281 -21.38 -15.25 -8.21
C ILE A 281 -22.57 -15.79 -7.42
N ALA A 282 -22.46 -17.00 -6.85
CA ALA A 282 -23.51 -17.59 -6.03
C ALA A 282 -23.82 -16.77 -4.76
N ASN A 283 -22.79 -16.18 -4.15
CA ASN A 283 -22.91 -15.39 -2.93
C ASN A 283 -23.36 -13.94 -3.16
N CYS A 284 -23.36 -13.45 -4.41
CA CYS A 284 -23.75 -12.08 -4.75
C CYS A 284 -25.12 -12.08 -5.45
N GLN A 285 -26.19 -11.68 -4.75
CA GLN A 285 -27.57 -11.73 -5.27
C GLN A 285 -27.75 -10.99 -6.61
N PHE A 286 -27.05 -9.86 -6.80
CA PHE A 286 -27.03 -9.11 -8.06
C PHE A 286 -26.47 -9.92 -9.24
N LEU A 287 -25.36 -10.63 -9.05
CA LEU A 287 -24.74 -11.46 -10.10
C LEU A 287 -25.50 -12.78 -10.28
N PHE A 288 -25.95 -13.39 -9.18
CA PHE A 288 -26.73 -14.63 -9.17
C PHE A 288 -28.04 -14.50 -9.96
N SER A 289 -28.77 -13.40 -9.79
CA SER A 289 -30.03 -13.12 -10.50
C SER A 289 -29.85 -12.86 -12.01
N ARG A 290 -28.61 -12.72 -12.48
CA ARG A 290 -28.27 -12.45 -13.89
C ARG A 290 -27.59 -13.62 -14.59
N ARG A 291 -27.24 -14.69 -13.85
CA ARG A 291 -26.63 -15.89 -14.43
C ARG A 291 -27.61 -16.54 -15.42
N CYS A 292 -27.10 -17.05 -16.53
CA CYS A 292 -27.86 -17.95 -17.39
C CYS A 292 -28.16 -19.25 -16.62
N ASP A 293 -29.30 -19.90 -16.92
CA ASP A 293 -29.66 -21.21 -16.34
C ASP A 293 -28.73 -22.35 -16.81
N ASP A 294 -27.86 -22.09 -17.79
CA ASP A 294 -26.80 -23.01 -18.23
C ASP A 294 -25.67 -23.06 -17.19
N GLU A 295 -25.58 -24.16 -16.44
CA GLU A 295 -24.50 -24.42 -15.46
C GLU A 295 -23.09 -24.36 -16.08
N HIS A 296 -22.98 -24.59 -17.39
CA HIS A 296 -21.73 -24.54 -18.15
C HIS A 296 -21.37 -23.14 -18.65
N ALA A 297 -22.20 -22.12 -18.43
CA ALA A 297 -21.87 -20.73 -18.76
C ALA A 297 -20.52 -20.32 -18.13
N THR A 298 -19.58 -19.92 -18.98
CA THR A 298 -18.24 -19.45 -18.62
C THR A 298 -18.12 -17.92 -18.64
N GLU A 299 -19.13 -17.22 -19.16
CA GLU A 299 -19.20 -15.76 -19.22
C GLU A 299 -20.55 -15.25 -18.69
N LEU A 300 -20.54 -14.09 -18.05
CA LEU A 300 -21.72 -13.38 -17.57
C LEU A 300 -21.71 -11.96 -18.16
N ASP A 301 -22.62 -11.69 -19.09
CA ASP A 301 -22.63 -10.44 -19.85
C ASP A 301 -23.49 -9.36 -19.17
N LEU A 302 -22.84 -8.40 -18.51
CA LEU A 302 -23.46 -7.21 -17.94
C LEU A 302 -23.41 -6.02 -18.91
N THR A 303 -22.86 -6.16 -20.13
CA THR A 303 -22.77 -5.06 -21.11
C THR A 303 -24.14 -4.52 -21.51
N ASN A 304 -25.19 -5.31 -21.35
CA ASN A 304 -26.58 -4.95 -21.64
C ASN A 304 -27.49 -4.79 -20.42
N ASP A 305 -27.02 -5.09 -19.21
CA ASP A 305 -27.80 -4.91 -18.00
C ASP A 305 -28.12 -3.43 -17.75
N GLN A 306 -29.40 -3.14 -17.49
CA GLN A 306 -29.88 -1.77 -17.32
C GLN A 306 -29.27 -1.10 -16.10
N ARG A 307 -29.10 -1.84 -14.99
CA ARG A 307 -28.54 -1.32 -13.75
C ARG A 307 -27.05 -1.04 -13.90
N ALA A 308 -26.27 -2.00 -14.37
CA ALA A 308 -24.84 -1.85 -14.61
C ALA A 308 -24.52 -0.66 -15.55
N LYS A 309 -25.38 -0.40 -16.55
CA LYS A 309 -25.30 0.82 -17.37
C LYS A 309 -25.61 2.09 -16.58
N ALA A 310 -26.74 2.12 -15.86
CA ALA A 310 -27.19 3.30 -15.11
C ALA A 310 -26.21 3.71 -14.00
N THR A 311 -25.65 2.73 -13.29
CA THR A 311 -24.72 2.95 -12.17
C THR A 311 -23.25 3.02 -12.59
N ASN A 312 -22.95 2.89 -13.89
CA ASN A 312 -21.59 2.73 -14.45
C ASN A 312 -20.76 1.68 -13.68
N LEU A 313 -21.32 0.47 -13.49
CA LEU A 313 -20.65 -0.61 -12.77
C LEU A 313 -19.39 -1.09 -13.52
N SER A 314 -18.27 -1.15 -12.80
CA SER A 314 -16.95 -1.54 -13.31
C SER A 314 -16.42 -2.84 -12.70
N ALA A 315 -15.33 -3.36 -13.25
CA ALA A 315 -14.57 -4.44 -12.64
C ALA A 315 -13.97 -4.04 -11.28
N ASP A 316 -13.55 -2.79 -11.13
CA ASP A 316 -12.93 -2.28 -9.90
C ASP A 316 -13.96 -2.14 -8.76
N ASP A 317 -15.20 -1.78 -9.09
CA ASP A 317 -16.32 -1.85 -8.15
C ASP A 317 -16.46 -3.27 -7.57
N ILE A 318 -16.51 -4.29 -8.44
CA ILE A 318 -16.63 -5.69 -8.02
C ILE A 318 -15.39 -6.16 -7.25
N ASN A 319 -14.18 -5.73 -7.64
CA ASN A 319 -12.95 -6.00 -6.89
C ASN A 319 -12.98 -5.44 -5.46
N ALA A 320 -13.62 -4.29 -5.22
CA ALA A 320 -13.75 -3.72 -3.88
C ALA A 320 -14.58 -4.59 -2.92
N VAL A 321 -15.46 -5.44 -3.44
CA VAL A 321 -16.36 -6.32 -2.66
C VAL A 321 -16.05 -7.82 -2.81
N ILE A 322 -15.13 -8.21 -3.70
CA ILE A 322 -14.88 -9.64 -4.02
C ILE A 322 -14.42 -10.46 -2.81
N SER A 323 -13.66 -9.84 -1.89
CA SER A 323 -13.20 -10.48 -0.65
C SER A 323 -14.35 -10.77 0.31
N TYR A 324 -15.38 -9.93 0.34
CA TYR A 324 -16.60 -10.16 1.12
C TYR A 324 -17.36 -11.37 0.57
N PHE A 325 -17.61 -11.43 -0.74
CA PHE A 325 -18.34 -12.56 -1.33
C PHE A 325 -17.55 -13.88 -1.33
N ARG A 326 -16.22 -13.85 -1.16
CA ARG A 326 -15.38 -15.06 -1.01
C ARG A 326 -15.23 -15.54 0.43
N HIS A 327 -15.06 -14.63 1.39
CA HIS A 327 -14.61 -14.96 2.75
C HIS A 327 -15.53 -14.41 3.86
N HIS A 328 -16.56 -13.64 3.51
CA HIS A 328 -17.37 -12.82 4.42
C HIS A 328 -16.55 -11.81 5.26
N GLU A 329 -15.29 -11.55 4.88
CA GLU A 329 -14.42 -10.53 5.50
C GLU A 329 -14.31 -9.29 4.60
N LEU A 330 -14.48 -8.11 5.19
CA LEU A 330 -14.28 -6.80 4.56
C LEU A 330 -13.75 -5.80 5.59
N GLY A 331 -12.72 -5.03 5.23
CA GLY A 331 -12.16 -3.97 6.08
C GLY A 331 -11.65 -4.48 7.44
N PRO A 332 -11.88 -3.73 8.54
CA PRO A 332 -11.33 -4.05 9.85
C PRO A 332 -12.03 -5.25 10.48
N ARG A 333 -11.30 -6.06 11.23
CA ARG A 333 -11.87 -7.21 11.95
C ARG A 333 -12.63 -6.71 13.19
N LEU A 334 -13.90 -7.09 13.29
CA LEU A 334 -14.72 -6.86 14.48
C LEU A 334 -14.51 -8.03 15.46
N ILE A 335 -14.33 -7.73 16.74
CA ILE A 335 -14.15 -8.77 17.79
C ILE A 335 -15.47 -9.16 18.45
N ASN A 336 -16.41 -8.21 18.54
CA ASN A 336 -17.59 -8.33 19.38
C ASN A 336 -18.72 -9.14 18.72
N LYS A 337 -19.69 -9.56 19.53
CA LYS A 337 -20.91 -10.22 19.04
C LYS A 337 -21.83 -9.25 18.29
N PRO A 338 -22.76 -9.73 17.45
CA PRO A 338 -23.72 -8.87 16.74
C PRO A 338 -24.57 -7.96 17.64
N ASP A 339 -24.87 -8.41 18.87
CA ASP A 339 -25.69 -7.67 19.84
C ASP A 339 -24.89 -6.62 20.65
N GLU A 340 -23.56 -6.58 20.48
CA GLU A 340 -22.65 -5.68 21.19
C GLU A 340 -22.20 -4.53 20.27
N PRO A 341 -21.93 -3.32 20.80
CA PRO A 341 -21.43 -2.21 19.98
C PRO A 341 -20.12 -2.63 19.28
N PRO A 342 -19.95 -2.37 17.97
CA PRO A 342 -18.90 -3.00 17.19
C PRO A 342 -17.51 -2.42 17.54
N THR A 343 -16.60 -3.29 17.98
CA THR A 343 -15.20 -2.91 18.31
C THR A 343 -14.21 -3.54 17.33
N VAL A 344 -13.29 -2.71 16.84
CA VAL A 344 -12.20 -3.08 15.93
C VAL A 344 -11.09 -3.84 16.65
N SER A 345 -10.43 -4.78 15.96
CA SER A 345 -9.27 -5.49 16.49
C SER A 345 -8.08 -4.57 16.77
N GLN A 346 -7.37 -4.79 17.88
CA GLN A 346 -6.14 -4.04 18.22
C GLN A 346 -5.11 -4.02 17.09
N ILE A 347 -5.08 -5.07 16.25
CA ILE A 347 -4.23 -5.18 15.08
C ILE A 347 -4.54 -4.10 14.01
N ASP A 348 -5.79 -3.64 13.94
CA ASP A 348 -6.33 -2.68 12.98
C ASP A 348 -6.47 -1.25 13.54
N HIS A 349 -6.19 -1.03 14.83
CA HIS A 349 -6.36 0.26 15.50
C HIS A 349 -5.32 1.34 15.11
N THR A 350 -4.26 1.00 14.36
CA THR A 350 -3.23 1.99 13.97
C THR A 350 -3.77 2.97 12.93
N THR A 351 -3.38 4.26 13.01
CA THR A 351 -3.93 5.32 12.15
C THR A 351 -3.85 4.98 10.65
N ARG A 352 -2.65 4.60 10.16
CA ARG A 352 -2.44 4.21 8.75
C ARG A 352 -3.33 3.02 8.31
N LYS A 353 -3.70 2.12 9.22
CA LYS A 353 -4.65 1.04 8.92
C LYS A 353 -6.09 1.51 8.95
N LYS A 354 -6.49 2.33 9.93
CA LYS A 354 -7.83 2.95 9.95
C LYS A 354 -8.10 3.75 8.66
N GLU A 355 -7.11 4.49 8.17
CA GLU A 355 -7.18 5.24 6.91
C GLU A 355 -7.41 4.31 5.71
N ALA A 356 -6.57 3.29 5.54
CA ALA A 356 -6.73 2.30 4.46
C ALA A 356 -8.05 1.51 4.56
N HIS A 357 -8.48 1.17 5.77
CA HIS A 357 -9.77 0.51 6.03
C HIS A 357 -10.95 1.41 5.67
N ALA A 358 -10.91 2.70 6.00
CA ALA A 358 -11.94 3.65 5.64
C ALA A 358 -12.07 3.83 4.11
N GLU A 359 -10.93 3.92 3.41
CA GLU A 359 -10.90 4.00 1.94
C GLU A 359 -11.45 2.73 1.27
N ALA A 360 -11.07 1.54 1.76
CA ALA A 360 -11.57 0.27 1.27
C ALA A 360 -13.08 0.11 1.53
N LEU A 361 -13.55 0.49 2.72
CA LEU A 361 -14.97 0.43 3.08
C LEU A 361 -15.83 1.37 2.25
N ILE A 362 -15.37 2.60 1.97
CA ILE A 362 -16.20 3.53 1.18
C ILE A 362 -16.28 3.11 -0.29
N LYS A 363 -15.20 2.58 -0.87
CA LYS A 363 -15.22 1.96 -2.20
C LYS A 363 -16.20 0.78 -2.24
N ALA A 364 -16.14 -0.10 -1.24
CA ALA A 364 -17.08 -1.22 -1.12
C ALA A 364 -18.53 -0.76 -0.90
N PHE A 365 -18.76 0.35 -0.19
CA PHE A 365 -20.10 0.91 0.03
C PHE A 365 -20.71 1.46 -1.25
N VAL A 366 -19.91 2.22 -2.03
CA VAL A 366 -20.31 2.69 -3.36
C VAL A 366 -20.68 1.49 -4.24
N THR A 367 -19.90 0.40 -4.24
CA THR A 367 -20.29 -0.83 -4.96
C THR A 367 -21.59 -1.42 -4.41
N ALA A 368 -21.75 -1.56 -3.10
CA ALA A 368 -22.94 -2.13 -2.46
C ALA A 368 -24.23 -1.38 -2.85
N MET A 369 -24.14 -0.04 -2.96
CA MET A 369 -25.20 0.81 -3.51
C MET A 369 -25.45 0.56 -5.01
N LYS A 370 -24.40 0.41 -5.82
CA LYS A 370 -24.51 0.09 -7.25
C LYS A 370 -25.21 -1.26 -7.49
N ILE A 371 -25.02 -2.25 -6.61
CA ILE A 371 -25.58 -3.61 -6.77
C ILE A 371 -26.84 -3.92 -5.93
N GLU A 372 -27.32 -2.99 -5.09
CA GLU A 372 -28.46 -3.21 -4.16
C GLU A 372 -28.24 -4.30 -3.10
N ASP A 373 -27.02 -4.42 -2.59
CA ASP A 373 -26.73 -5.30 -1.45
C ASP A 373 -26.93 -4.53 -0.13
N GLU A 374 -28.16 -4.54 0.39
CA GLU A 374 -28.52 -3.85 1.64
C GLU A 374 -27.80 -4.44 2.86
N THR A 375 -27.62 -5.76 2.90
CA THR A 375 -26.90 -6.45 3.99
C THR A 375 -25.44 -6.02 4.05
N LEU A 376 -24.79 -5.86 2.89
CA LEU A 376 -23.43 -5.33 2.80
C LEU A 376 -23.36 -3.84 3.18
N GLN A 377 -24.36 -3.03 2.82
CA GLN A 377 -24.45 -1.63 3.24
C GLN A 377 -24.51 -1.50 4.77
N GLU A 378 -25.35 -2.28 5.44
CA GLU A 378 -25.48 -2.29 6.92
C GLU A 378 -24.20 -2.75 7.62
N LEU A 379 -23.53 -3.78 7.09
CA LEU A 379 -22.25 -4.27 7.59
C LEU A 379 -21.15 -3.20 7.48
N ILE A 380 -21.11 -2.47 6.36
CA ILE A 380 -20.12 -1.42 6.14
C ILE A 380 -20.40 -0.22 7.06
N HIS A 381 -21.66 0.18 7.22
CA HIS A 381 -22.06 1.22 8.18
C HIS A 381 -21.59 0.87 9.61
N SER A 382 -21.85 -0.36 10.05
CA SER A 382 -21.42 -0.85 11.37
C SER A 382 -19.89 -0.80 11.54
N LYS A 383 -19.13 -1.08 10.48
CA LYS A 383 -17.66 -0.98 10.48
C LYS A 383 -17.16 0.47 10.47
N PHE A 384 -17.88 1.41 9.86
CA PHE A 384 -17.54 2.83 9.94
C PHE A 384 -17.72 3.39 11.35
N ILE A 385 -18.82 3.04 12.04
CA ILE A 385 -19.01 3.36 13.47
C ILE A 385 -17.82 2.83 14.29
N ALA A 386 -17.46 1.56 14.11
CA ALA A 386 -16.36 0.91 14.83
C ALA A 386 -14.97 1.54 14.57
N LEU A 387 -14.77 2.16 13.40
CA LEU A 387 -13.54 2.85 13.05
C LEU A 387 -13.43 4.26 13.63
N HIS A 388 -14.50 4.85 14.17
CA HIS A 388 -14.46 6.20 14.74
C HIS A 388 -13.44 6.33 15.89
N PRO A 389 -12.79 7.49 16.09
CA PRO A 389 -12.68 8.58 15.13
C PRO A 389 -11.72 8.23 13.97
N LEU A 390 -12.05 8.71 12.77
CA LEU A 390 -11.13 8.74 11.63
C LEU A 390 -10.24 9.99 11.63
N ALA A 391 -9.07 9.90 11.01
CA ALA A 391 -8.25 11.06 10.69
C ALA A 391 -9.03 12.05 9.78
N PRO A 392 -8.80 13.37 9.88
CA PRO A 392 -9.56 14.37 9.13
C PRO A 392 -9.58 14.12 7.61
N ILE A 393 -8.43 13.80 7.00
CA ILE A 393 -8.35 13.53 5.56
C ILE A 393 -9.23 12.35 5.13
N SER A 394 -9.33 11.30 5.96
CA SER A 394 -10.21 10.15 5.69
C SER A 394 -11.68 10.49 5.87
N ALA A 395 -12.01 11.38 6.82
CA ALA A 395 -13.37 11.93 6.93
C ALA A 395 -13.78 12.65 5.64
N LEU A 396 -12.88 13.46 5.08
CA LEU A 396 -13.11 14.18 3.82
C LEU A 396 -13.24 13.23 2.61
N ILE A 397 -12.42 12.18 2.52
CA ILE A 397 -12.52 11.16 1.46
C ILE A 397 -13.87 10.43 1.53
N VAL A 398 -14.31 10.03 2.73
CA VAL A 398 -15.61 9.38 2.90
C VAL A 398 -16.74 10.33 2.55
N ALA A 399 -16.75 11.55 3.12
CA ALA A 399 -17.78 12.55 2.84
C ALA A 399 -17.89 12.88 1.35
N ARG A 400 -16.76 13.06 0.63
CA ARG A 400 -16.75 13.30 -0.83
C ARG A 400 -17.32 12.13 -1.63
N SER A 401 -17.02 10.89 -1.24
CA SER A 401 -17.53 9.70 -1.92
C SER A 401 -19.01 9.44 -1.65
N VAL A 402 -19.52 9.86 -0.48
CA VAL A 402 -20.95 9.78 -0.14
C VAL A 402 -21.73 10.93 -0.80
N ALA A 403 -21.15 12.12 -0.88
CA ALA A 403 -21.78 13.30 -1.49
C ALA A 403 -22.03 13.18 -3.00
N SER A 404 -21.39 12.23 -3.69
CA SER A 404 -21.59 11.91 -5.11
C SER A 404 -22.56 10.74 -5.37
N LEU A 405 -23.09 10.12 -4.32
CA LEU A 405 -24.14 9.11 -4.43
C LEU A 405 -25.51 9.75 -4.75
N PRO A 406 -26.45 8.99 -5.35
CA PRO A 406 -27.83 9.44 -5.53
C PRO A 406 -28.54 9.64 -4.17
N GLU A 407 -29.77 10.15 -4.20
CA GLU A 407 -30.57 10.35 -2.98
C GLU A 407 -30.68 9.07 -2.12
N PRO A 408 -30.66 9.16 -0.77
CA PRO A 408 -30.66 8.00 0.11
C PRO A 408 -31.91 7.10 0.00
N THR A 409 -31.75 5.97 -0.68
CA THR A 409 -32.79 4.93 -0.83
C THR A 409 -32.92 4.01 0.40
N THR A 410 -31.81 3.69 1.07
CA THR A 410 -31.76 2.75 2.21
C THR A 410 -31.46 3.46 3.52
N GLU A 411 -31.77 2.79 4.63
CA GLU A 411 -31.50 3.33 5.97
C GLU A 411 -30.00 3.37 6.28
N ALA A 412 -29.24 2.35 5.86
CA ALA A 412 -27.78 2.35 5.95
C ALA A 412 -27.14 3.53 5.18
N HIS A 413 -27.69 3.88 4.02
CA HIS A 413 -27.23 5.03 3.23
C HIS A 413 -27.50 6.37 3.93
N LYS A 414 -28.71 6.58 4.48
CA LYS A 414 -29.01 7.78 5.29
C LYS A 414 -28.09 7.91 6.50
N ASN A 415 -27.84 6.79 7.19
CA ASN A 415 -26.98 6.78 8.37
C ASN A 415 -25.51 7.07 8.02
N ILE A 416 -25.00 6.55 6.90
CA ILE A 416 -23.65 6.91 6.41
C ILE A 416 -23.57 8.37 5.96
N MET A 417 -24.61 8.92 5.30
CA MET A 417 -24.68 10.37 4.97
C MET A 417 -24.60 11.24 6.23
N THR A 418 -25.40 10.90 7.25
CA THR A 418 -25.46 11.62 8.53
C THR A 418 -24.12 11.51 9.27
N TRP A 419 -23.60 10.29 9.45
CA TRP A 419 -22.32 10.02 10.09
C TRP A 419 -21.15 10.75 9.41
N ALA A 420 -21.11 10.76 8.07
CA ALA A 420 -20.06 11.46 7.34
C ALA A 420 -20.15 12.98 7.54
N THR A 421 -21.36 13.54 7.57
CA THR A 421 -21.63 14.96 7.82
C THR A 421 -21.23 15.37 9.23
N ASP A 422 -21.65 14.60 10.25
CA ASP A 422 -21.31 14.83 11.65
C ASP A 422 -19.79 14.76 11.88
N HIS A 423 -19.13 13.76 11.30
CA HIS A 423 -17.67 13.60 11.43
C HIS A 423 -16.90 14.68 10.65
N LEU A 424 -17.45 15.19 9.55
CA LEU A 424 -16.91 16.32 8.80
C LEU A 424 -17.02 17.63 9.60
N ALA A 425 -18.13 17.85 10.32
CA ALA A 425 -18.31 18.97 11.24
C ALA A 425 -17.33 18.87 12.43
N GLN A 426 -17.21 17.70 13.07
CA GLN A 426 -16.24 17.45 14.15
C GLN A 426 -14.79 17.74 13.73
N CYS A 427 -14.43 17.41 12.49
CA CYS A 427 -13.08 17.61 11.94
C CYS A 427 -12.89 18.96 11.21
N PHE A 428 -13.91 19.83 11.14
CA PHE A 428 -13.97 20.96 10.22
C PHE A 428 -12.76 21.89 10.32
N TRP A 429 -12.37 22.30 11.53
CA TRP A 429 -11.26 23.26 11.73
C TRP A 429 -9.90 22.68 11.32
N ALA A 430 -9.69 21.38 11.50
CA ALA A 430 -8.48 20.71 11.02
C ALA A 430 -8.47 20.65 9.48
N LEU A 431 -9.62 20.32 8.87
CA LEU A 431 -9.77 20.28 7.42
C LEU A 431 -9.67 21.66 6.75
N ALA A 432 -10.24 22.69 7.34
CA ALA A 432 -10.14 24.06 6.83
C ALA A 432 -8.68 24.55 6.83
N ARG A 433 -7.89 24.16 7.85
CA ARG A 433 -6.46 24.49 7.96
C ARG A 433 -5.59 23.69 6.97
N ASP A 434 -5.80 22.38 6.89
CA ASP A 434 -4.87 21.47 6.21
C ASP A 434 -5.30 21.10 4.78
N CYS A 435 -6.60 21.20 4.46
CA CYS A 435 -7.23 20.73 3.22
C CYS A 435 -8.34 21.68 2.69
N GLY A 436 -8.25 22.98 3.00
CA GLY A 436 -9.34 23.94 2.82
C GLY A 436 -9.94 24.01 1.40
N GLU A 437 -9.12 23.92 0.35
CA GLU A 437 -9.60 23.95 -1.05
C GLU A 437 -10.51 22.76 -1.38
N LEU A 438 -10.18 21.56 -0.90
CA LEU A 438 -10.96 20.33 -1.13
C LEU A 438 -12.24 20.29 -0.31
N LEU A 439 -12.17 20.79 0.94
CA LEU A 439 -13.36 20.97 1.79
C LEU A 439 -14.31 22.00 1.15
N GLN A 440 -13.78 23.12 0.66
CA GLN A 440 -14.58 24.13 -0.02
C GLN A 440 -15.25 23.58 -1.29
N GLY A 441 -14.51 22.85 -2.13
CA GLY A 441 -15.08 22.20 -3.32
C GLY A 441 -16.24 21.27 -2.97
N LEU A 442 -16.06 20.37 -1.99
CA LEU A 442 -17.10 19.46 -1.52
C LEU A 442 -18.37 20.19 -1.06
N LEU A 443 -18.23 21.24 -0.24
CA LEU A 443 -19.38 22.01 0.28
C LEU A 443 -19.98 22.98 -0.78
N GLN A 444 -19.29 23.22 -1.90
CA GLN A 444 -19.85 23.92 -3.05
C GLN A 444 -20.63 22.96 -3.96
N GLU A 445 -20.15 21.74 -4.15
CA GLU A 445 -20.77 20.68 -4.95
C GLU A 445 -22.04 20.09 -4.27
N ASN A 446 -22.07 20.01 -2.94
CA ASN A 446 -23.20 19.44 -2.19
C ASN A 446 -23.80 20.44 -1.16
N GLU A 447 -24.89 21.10 -1.54
CA GLU A 447 -25.58 22.10 -0.70
C GLU A 447 -26.24 21.50 0.56
N ALA A 448 -26.76 20.28 0.49
CA ALA A 448 -27.36 19.62 1.65
C ALA A 448 -26.31 19.36 2.75
N MET A 449 -25.15 18.81 2.36
CA MET A 449 -24.02 18.61 3.26
C MET A 449 -23.47 19.94 3.79
N ARG A 450 -23.38 20.99 2.96
CA ARG A 450 -22.99 22.34 3.40
C ARG A 450 -23.90 22.87 4.50
N THR A 451 -25.21 22.81 4.30
CA THR A 451 -26.19 23.31 5.28
C THR A 451 -26.09 22.53 6.58
N ALA A 452 -26.06 21.20 6.51
CA ALA A 452 -25.98 20.35 7.70
C ALA A 452 -24.65 20.52 8.48
N VAL A 453 -23.51 20.65 7.81
CA VAL A 453 -22.22 20.99 8.46
C VAL A 453 -22.28 22.38 9.11
N TYR A 454 -22.85 23.37 8.44
CA TYR A 454 -23.00 24.72 8.99
C TYR A 454 -23.89 24.73 10.25
N ASP A 455 -25.03 24.04 10.21
CA ASP A 455 -25.95 23.95 11.36
C ASP A 455 -25.30 23.19 12.54
N ALA A 456 -24.56 22.12 12.27
CA ALA A 456 -23.79 21.40 13.29
C ALA A 456 -22.71 22.29 13.94
N LEU A 457 -21.97 23.07 13.13
CA LEU A 457 -20.98 24.04 13.64
C LEU A 457 -21.63 25.18 14.43
N LYS A 458 -22.80 25.65 14.03
CA LYS A 458 -23.57 26.67 14.75
C LYS A 458 -24.11 26.18 16.09
N ALA A 459 -24.39 24.88 16.20
CA ALA A 459 -24.78 24.23 17.44
C ALA A 459 -23.60 24.02 18.41
N ASP A 460 -22.36 23.93 17.94
CA ASP A 460 -21.16 23.70 18.76
C ASP A 460 -20.87 24.90 19.70
N PRO A 461 -20.87 24.71 21.04
CA PRO A 461 -20.49 25.75 22.00
C PRO A 461 -19.06 26.29 21.81
N GLN A 462 -18.16 25.54 21.17
CA GLN A 462 -16.81 26.01 20.87
C GLN A 462 -16.78 27.02 19.71
N ALA A 463 -17.69 26.92 18.73
CA ALA A 463 -17.77 27.86 17.62
C ALA A 463 -18.16 29.28 18.07
N ARG A 464 -19.00 29.40 19.12
CA ARG A 464 -19.33 30.71 19.71
C ARG A 464 -18.10 31.44 20.26
N LYS A 465 -17.13 30.70 20.82
CA LYS A 465 -15.85 31.29 21.28
C LYS A 465 -14.94 31.78 20.15
N LEU A 466 -15.21 31.37 18.91
CA LEU A 466 -14.51 31.83 17.70
C LEU A 466 -15.19 33.01 17.01
N GLY A 467 -16.31 33.54 17.55
CA GLY A 467 -16.96 34.75 17.07
C GLY A 467 -17.98 34.55 15.94
N PHE A 468 -18.60 33.36 15.85
CA PHE A 468 -19.67 33.07 14.88
C PHE A 468 -21.09 33.48 15.34
N ASP A 469 -21.21 34.23 16.43
CA ASP A 469 -22.47 34.84 16.86
C ASP A 469 -22.73 36.12 16.04
N GLY A 470 -23.28 35.95 14.82
CA GLY A 470 -23.66 37.01 13.87
C GLY A 470 -25.11 36.90 13.41
#